data_AF-A0A958Y1C0-F1
#
_entry.id   AF-A0A958Y1C0-F1
#
_cell.length_a   1.000
_cell.length_b   1.000
_cell.length_c   1.000
_cell.angle_alpha   90.00
_cell.angle_beta   90.00
_cell.angle_gamma   90.00
#
_symmetry.space_group_name_H-M   'P 1'
#
loop_
_entity.id
_entity.type
_entity.pdbx_description
1 polymer ?
#
loop_
_entity_poly.entity_id
_entity_poly.type
_entity_poly.pdbx_seq_one_letter_code
_entity_poly.pdbx_strand_id
1 'polypeptide(L)'
;MLGKLLLALYYSLKNNKFVKTENIMPTVQVKSNIELGLDEILNGISQLDTPELEQFLEQVSRLLARRKAQNLSKREAELLVRINQGIEAQKAERYRQLTDKLNEERITPEEHQELLSLIGHIETKDGERLEALIELAGLRRLALNELMGQLGLTPPGDAQN
;
A
#
# COMPACT_ATOMS: atom_id res chain seq x y z
N MET A 1 -35.03 19.68 -3.36
CA MET A 1 -36.18 18.81 -2.99
C MET A 1 -35.88 17.30 -2.95
N LEU A 2 -34.66 16.80 -3.27
CA LEU A 2 -34.35 15.36 -3.16
C LEU A 2 -34.00 14.86 -1.75
N GLY A 3 -33.58 15.74 -0.82
CA GLY A 3 -33.17 15.33 0.53
C GLY A 3 -34.31 14.81 1.43
N LYS A 4 -35.55 15.29 1.25
CA LYS A 4 -36.71 14.83 2.04
C LYS A 4 -37.26 13.48 1.55
N LEU A 5 -37.10 13.16 0.26
CA LEU A 5 -37.54 11.87 -0.30
C LEU A 5 -36.65 10.72 0.17
N LEU A 6 -35.34 10.97 0.28
CA LEU A 6 -34.38 9.99 0.82
C LEU A 6 -34.58 9.75 2.32
N LEU A 7 -34.95 10.77 3.10
CA LEU A 7 -35.24 10.61 4.52
C LEU A 7 -36.57 9.86 4.75
N ALA A 8 -37.59 10.09 3.92
CA ALA A 8 -38.85 9.34 3.98
C ALA A 8 -38.68 7.86 3.61
N LEU A 9 -37.84 7.54 2.62
CA LEU A 9 -37.49 6.16 2.28
C LEU A 9 -36.67 5.47 3.38
N TYR A 10 -35.73 6.20 4.01
CA TYR A 10 -34.96 5.70 5.14
C TYR A 10 -35.83 5.38 6.37
N TYR A 11 -36.85 6.20 6.65
CA TYR A 11 -37.78 5.94 7.76
C TYR A 11 -38.85 4.89 7.44
N SER A 12 -39.32 4.77 6.19
CA SER A 12 -40.32 3.78 5.79
C SER A 12 -39.78 2.34 5.75
N LEU A 13 -38.48 2.17 5.47
CA LEU A 13 -37.83 0.86 5.50
C LEU A 13 -37.57 0.35 6.93
N LYS A 14 -37.52 1.24 7.92
CA LYS A 14 -37.28 0.88 9.34
C LYS A 14 -38.53 0.41 10.10
N ASN A 15 -39.73 0.60 9.53
CA ASN A 15 -41.00 0.31 10.21
C ASN A 15 -41.87 -0.79 9.56
N ASN A 16 -41.35 -1.57 8.61
CA ASN A 16 -42.11 -2.69 8.06
C ASN A 16 -42.01 -3.93 8.96
N LYS A 17 -42.91 -4.00 9.94
CA LYS A 17 -43.18 -5.21 10.73
C LYS A 17 -43.88 -6.24 9.84
N PHE A 18 -43.12 -7.08 9.16
CA PHE A 18 -43.64 -8.33 8.63
C PHE A 18 -43.87 -9.28 9.80
N VAL A 19 -45.15 -9.53 10.10
CA VAL A 19 -45.60 -10.63 10.95
C VAL A 19 -45.26 -11.92 10.20
N LYS A 20 -44.17 -12.56 10.58
CA LYS A 20 -43.80 -13.91 10.13
C LYS A 20 -44.22 -14.86 11.25
N THR A 21 -45.17 -15.74 10.95
CA THR A 21 -45.58 -16.85 11.81
C THR A 21 -44.34 -17.62 12.27
N GLU A 22 -44.05 -17.56 13.56
CA GLU A 22 -42.96 -18.30 14.19
C GLU A 22 -43.35 -19.79 14.25
N ASN A 23 -42.83 -20.56 13.31
CA ASN A 23 -42.57 -21.98 13.58
C ASN A 23 -41.34 -22.00 14.49
N ILE A 24 -41.57 -22.18 15.79
CA ILE A 24 -40.54 -22.16 16.83
C ILE A 24 -39.72 -23.46 16.73
N MET A 25 -38.85 -23.53 15.74
CA MET A 25 -37.73 -24.45 15.76
C MET A 25 -36.61 -23.77 16.56
N PRO A 26 -36.27 -24.25 17.76
CA PRO A 26 -35.13 -23.71 18.49
C PRO A 26 -33.88 -23.86 17.62
N THR A 27 -33.42 -22.73 17.07
CA THR A 27 -32.18 -22.71 16.28
C THR A 27 -31.04 -22.47 17.26
N VAL A 28 -30.33 -23.55 17.61
CA VAL A 28 -29.09 -23.46 18.38
C VAL A 28 -27.99 -22.97 17.43
N GLN A 29 -27.66 -21.69 17.49
CA GLN A 29 -26.44 -21.19 16.85
C GLN A 29 -25.24 -21.62 17.70
N VAL A 30 -24.66 -22.78 17.38
CA VAL A 30 -23.36 -23.17 17.92
C VAL A 30 -22.31 -22.28 17.23
N LYS A 31 -21.96 -21.15 17.85
CA LYS A 31 -20.69 -20.50 17.56
C LYS A 31 -19.61 -21.38 18.18
N SER A 32 -19.13 -22.36 17.42
CA SER A 32 -17.95 -23.11 17.82
C SER A 32 -16.77 -22.15 17.94
N ASN A 33 -16.42 -21.77 19.17
CA ASN A 33 -15.10 -21.26 19.52
C ASN A 33 -14.10 -22.43 19.53
N ILE A 34 -14.06 -23.21 18.44
CA ILE A 34 -13.06 -24.25 18.28
C ILE A 34 -11.85 -23.57 17.67
N GLU A 35 -10.83 -23.35 18.51
CA GLU A 35 -9.49 -23.03 18.05
C GLU A 35 -8.90 -24.31 17.47
N LEU A 36 -9.08 -24.53 16.17
CA LEU A 36 -8.48 -25.67 15.48
C LEU A 36 -7.01 -25.37 15.20
N GLY A 37 -6.13 -26.24 15.69
CA GLY A 37 -4.71 -26.21 15.36
C GLY A 37 -4.48 -26.57 13.89
N LEU A 38 -3.33 -26.15 13.34
CA LEU A 38 -2.95 -26.51 11.97
C LEU A 38 -2.91 -28.02 11.77
N ASP A 39 -2.41 -28.76 12.77
CA ASP A 39 -2.31 -30.23 12.72
C ASP A 39 -3.69 -30.90 12.66
N GLU A 40 -4.68 -30.34 13.36
CA GLU A 40 -6.07 -30.85 13.33
C GLU A 40 -6.73 -30.62 11.96
N ILE A 41 -6.42 -29.48 11.33
CA ILE A 41 -6.85 -29.17 9.97
C ILE A 41 -6.20 -30.15 8.97
N LEU A 42 -4.90 -30.41 9.09
CA LEU A 42 -4.19 -31.36 8.22
C LEU A 42 -4.71 -32.79 8.39
N ASN A 43 -5.01 -33.20 9.63
CA ASN A 43 -5.63 -34.49 9.90
C ASN A 43 -7.01 -34.59 9.24
N GLY A 44 -7.84 -33.55 9.29
CA GLY A 44 -9.12 -33.51 8.58
C GLY A 44 -8.97 -33.61 7.05
N ILE A 45 -8.02 -32.88 6.47
CA ILE A 45 -7.73 -32.89 5.03
C ILE A 45 -7.24 -34.26 4.56
N SER A 46 -6.48 -34.98 5.40
CA SER A 46 -5.96 -36.32 5.06
C SER A 46 -7.06 -37.38 4.84
N GLN A 47 -8.28 -37.12 5.30
CA GLN A 47 -9.43 -38.01 5.12
C GLN A 47 -10.21 -37.76 3.82
N LEU A 48 -9.91 -36.66 3.11
CA LEU A 48 -10.54 -36.35 1.83
C LEU A 48 -10.10 -37.33 0.75
N ASP A 49 -10.99 -37.63 -0.19
CA ASP A 49 -10.60 -38.32 -1.41
C ASP A 49 -9.81 -37.38 -2.35
N THR A 50 -9.20 -37.95 -3.39
CA THR A 50 -8.33 -37.17 -4.30
C THR A 50 -9.06 -36.00 -4.98
N PRO A 51 -10.28 -36.18 -5.54
CA PRO A 51 -11.04 -35.06 -6.09
C PRO A 51 -11.35 -33.93 -5.09
N GLU A 52 -11.74 -34.27 -3.86
CA GLU A 52 -12.02 -33.28 -2.81
C GLU A 52 -10.75 -32.53 -2.37
N LEU A 53 -9.63 -33.24 -2.29
CA LEU A 53 -8.32 -32.66 -1.98
C LEU A 53 -7.86 -31.68 -3.07
N GLU A 54 -8.06 -32.02 -4.34
CA GLU A 54 -7.77 -31.12 -5.47
C GLU A 54 -8.63 -29.85 -5.44
N GLN A 55 -9.93 -29.98 -5.13
CA GLN A 55 -10.82 -28.83 -4.96
C GLN A 55 -10.40 -27.95 -3.77
N PHE A 56 -9.97 -28.56 -2.67
CA PHE A 56 -9.43 -27.84 -1.51
C PHE A 56 -8.18 -27.04 -1.91
N LEU A 57 -7.22 -27.66 -2.60
CA LEU A 57 -6.01 -27.00 -3.08
C LEU A 57 -6.31 -25.79 -3.97
N GLU A 58 -7.29 -25.90 -4.86
CA GLU A 58 -7.71 -24.81 -5.74
C GLU A 58 -8.26 -23.62 -4.94
N GLN A 59 -9.09 -23.88 -3.91
CA GLN A 59 -9.64 -22.85 -3.04
C GLN A 59 -8.56 -22.15 -2.21
N VAL A 60 -7.62 -22.89 -1.64
CA VAL A 60 -6.47 -22.34 -0.92
C VAL A 60 -5.59 -21.51 -1.85
N SER A 61 -5.33 -21.99 -3.07
CA SER A 61 -4.55 -21.26 -4.07
C SER A 61 -5.20 -19.91 -4.43
N ARG A 62 -6.52 -19.87 -4.63
CA ARG A 62 -7.27 -18.62 -4.84
C ARG A 62 -7.18 -17.68 -3.65
N LEU A 63 -7.30 -18.20 -2.43
CA LEU A 63 -7.18 -17.40 -1.21
C LEU A 63 -5.76 -16.80 -1.08
N LEU A 64 -4.72 -17.60 -1.33
CA LEU A 64 -3.33 -17.16 -1.32
C LEU A 64 -3.07 -16.10 -2.39
N ALA A 65 -3.59 -16.29 -3.60
CA ALA A 65 -3.48 -15.31 -4.68
C ALA A 65 -4.11 -13.96 -4.28
N ARG A 66 -5.32 -13.98 -3.70
CA ARG A 66 -6.00 -12.76 -3.21
C ARG A 66 -5.21 -12.06 -2.10
N ARG A 67 -4.68 -12.80 -1.12
CA ARG A 67 -3.86 -12.24 -0.04
C ARG A 67 -2.56 -11.63 -0.56
N LYS A 68 -1.88 -12.32 -1.49
CA LYS A 68 -0.67 -11.80 -2.14
C LYS A 68 -0.98 -10.52 -2.92
N ALA A 69 -2.05 -10.47 -3.69
CA ALA A 69 -2.46 -9.27 -4.41
C ALA A 69 -2.75 -8.08 -3.47
N GLN A 70 -3.44 -8.31 -2.35
CA GLN A 70 -3.68 -7.27 -1.33
C GLN A 70 -2.37 -6.76 -0.71
N ASN A 71 -1.46 -7.68 -0.34
CA ASN A 71 -0.16 -7.31 0.22
C ASN A 71 0.70 -6.54 -0.79
N LEU A 72 0.69 -6.95 -2.06
CA LEU A 72 1.33 -6.22 -3.15
C LEU A 72 0.75 -4.80 -3.25
N SER A 73 -0.58 -4.63 -3.25
CA SER A 73 -1.18 -3.29 -3.30
C SER A 73 -0.82 -2.41 -2.10
N LYS A 74 -0.68 -3.00 -0.90
CA LYS A 74 -0.24 -2.27 0.30
C LYS A 74 1.21 -1.85 0.14
N ARG A 75 2.08 -2.76 -0.31
CA ARG A 75 3.50 -2.48 -0.51
C ARG A 75 3.72 -1.43 -1.60
N GLU A 76 2.98 -1.52 -2.70
CA GLU A 76 3.01 -0.49 -3.75
C GLU A 76 2.64 0.89 -3.21
N ALA A 77 1.62 0.99 -2.35
CA ALA A 77 1.24 2.26 -1.73
C ALA A 77 2.36 2.81 -0.81
N GLU A 78 2.99 1.96 0.00
CA GLU A 78 4.13 2.35 0.85
C GLU A 78 5.32 2.86 0.00
N LEU A 79 5.62 2.15 -1.09
CA LEU A 79 6.69 2.54 -2.01
C LEU A 79 6.39 3.88 -2.68
N LEU A 80 5.16 4.10 -3.14
CA LEU A 80 4.76 5.39 -3.72
C LEU A 80 4.87 6.53 -2.72
N VAL A 81 4.57 6.30 -1.43
CA VAL A 81 4.81 7.32 -0.39
C VAL A 81 6.30 7.61 -0.25
N ARG A 82 7.16 6.58 -0.17
CA ARG A 82 8.62 6.75 -0.06
C ARG A 82 9.21 7.46 -1.29
N ILE A 83 8.75 7.13 -2.49
CA ILE A 83 9.21 7.76 -3.75
C ILE A 83 8.90 9.26 -3.79
N ASN A 84 7.78 9.66 -3.21
CA ASN A 84 7.32 11.05 -3.17
C ASN A 84 7.79 11.82 -1.92
N GLN A 85 8.50 11.15 -1.00
CA GLN A 85 9.12 11.81 0.15
C GLN A 85 10.44 12.45 -0.27
N GLY A 86 10.40 13.76 -0.53
CA GLY A 86 11.60 14.58 -0.66
C GLY A 86 12.25 14.89 0.69
N ILE A 87 13.30 15.72 0.66
CA ILE A 87 13.90 16.27 1.88
C ILE A 87 12.95 17.25 2.59
N GLU A 88 13.16 17.43 3.89
CA GLU A 88 12.40 18.41 4.69
C GLU A 88 12.53 19.81 4.09
N ALA A 89 11.41 20.55 4.03
CA ALA A 89 11.36 21.87 3.40
C ALA A 89 12.39 22.86 3.97
N GLN A 90 12.67 22.79 5.27
CA GLN A 90 13.69 23.63 5.91
C GLN A 90 15.11 23.30 5.41
N LYS A 91 15.42 22.02 5.19
CA LYS A 91 16.71 21.58 4.64
C LYS A 91 16.84 21.97 3.17
N ALA A 92 15.76 21.86 2.40
CA ALA A 92 15.74 22.31 1.00
C ALA A 92 15.98 23.82 0.88
N GLU A 93 15.33 24.59 1.74
CA GLU A 93 15.51 26.04 1.80
C GLU A 93 16.95 26.40 2.19
N ARG A 94 17.49 25.75 3.22
CA ARG A 94 18.87 25.98 3.67
C ARG A 94 19.89 25.61 2.59
N TYR A 95 19.69 24.48 1.91
CA TYR A 95 20.52 24.07 0.79
C TYR A 95 20.55 25.13 -0.33
N ARG A 96 19.38 25.65 -0.71
CA ARG A 96 19.28 26.72 -1.73
C ARG A 96 20.03 27.98 -1.29
N GLN A 97 19.81 28.45 -0.06
CA GLN A 97 20.50 29.62 0.47
C GLN A 97 22.02 29.49 0.47
N LEU A 98 22.54 28.32 0.86
CA LEU A 98 23.97 28.06 0.87
C LEU A 98 24.54 27.95 -0.54
N THR A 99 23.78 27.37 -1.48
CA THR A 99 24.15 27.30 -2.90
C THR A 99 24.21 28.70 -3.52
N ASP A 100 23.24 29.56 -3.21
CA ASP A 100 23.24 30.97 -3.66
C ASP A 100 24.47 31.71 -3.13
N LYS A 101 24.78 31.56 -1.83
CA LYS A 101 26.00 32.14 -1.24
C LYS A 101 27.29 31.62 -1.87
N LEU A 102 27.34 30.33 -2.22
CA LEU A 102 28.49 29.73 -2.92
C LEU A 102 28.67 30.38 -4.29
N ASN A 103 27.59 30.52 -5.07
CA ASN A 103 27.60 31.15 -6.39
C ASN A 103 27.99 32.63 -6.35
N GLU A 104 27.67 33.31 -5.25
CA GLU A 104 28.03 34.71 -5.01
C GLU A 104 29.42 34.89 -4.38
N GLU A 105 30.17 33.81 -4.15
CA GLU A 105 31.48 33.80 -3.48
C GLU A 105 31.46 34.39 -2.06
N ARG A 106 30.31 34.33 -1.37
CA ARG A 106 30.13 34.86 0.00
C ARG A 106 30.00 33.78 1.07
N ILE A 107 30.16 32.51 0.70
CA ILE A 107 30.06 31.37 1.62
C ILE A 107 31.25 31.36 2.59
N THR A 108 30.98 31.16 3.88
CA THR A 108 32.05 30.96 4.87
C THR A 108 32.55 29.51 4.89
N PRO A 109 33.73 29.23 5.46
CA PRO A 109 34.20 27.85 5.61
C PRO A 109 33.22 26.93 6.37
N GLU A 110 32.57 27.45 7.41
CA GLU A 110 31.57 26.72 8.20
C GLU A 110 30.31 26.43 7.38
N GLU A 111 29.83 27.43 6.65
CA GLU A 111 28.68 27.31 5.75
C GLU A 111 28.94 26.33 4.60
N HIS A 112 30.18 26.30 4.10
CA HIS A 112 30.60 25.33 3.09
C HIS A 112 30.58 23.89 3.64
N GLN A 113 31.02 23.67 4.87
CA GLN A 113 30.90 22.35 5.52
C GLN A 113 29.45 21.95 5.74
N GLU A 114 28.58 22.89 6.12
CA GLU A 114 27.15 22.64 6.22
C GLU A 114 26.53 22.24 4.87
N LEU A 115 26.92 22.92 3.79
CA LEU A 115 26.47 22.59 2.43
C LEU A 115 26.88 21.17 2.03
N LEU A 116 28.12 20.76 2.30
CA LEU A 116 28.58 19.39 2.03
C LEU A 116 27.76 18.34 2.80
N SER A 117 27.43 18.62 4.06
CA SER A 117 26.59 17.74 4.88
C SER A 117 25.17 17.61 4.30
N LEU A 118 24.59 18.72 3.85
CA LEU A 118 23.27 18.73 3.20
C LEU A 118 23.29 17.95 1.88
N ILE A 119 24.34 18.08 1.07
CA ILE A 119 24.51 17.30 -0.17
C ILE A 119 24.51 15.81 0.14
N GLY A 120 25.33 15.36 1.10
CA GLY A 120 25.36 13.94 1.47
C GLY A 120 24.01 13.40 1.96
N HIS A 121 23.23 14.23 2.68
CA HIS A 121 21.87 13.89 3.05
C HIS A 121 20.90 13.78 1.86
N ILE A 122 21.01 14.68 0.88
CA ILE A 122 20.22 14.63 -0.35
C ILE A 122 20.56 13.36 -1.14
N GLU A 123 21.85 13.07 -1.34
CA GLU A 123 22.30 11.87 -2.05
C GLU A 123 21.79 10.58 -1.39
N THR A 124 21.80 10.53 -0.06
CA THR A 124 21.22 9.40 0.69
C THR A 124 19.73 9.25 0.38
N LYS A 125 18.97 10.35 0.38
CA LYS A 125 17.53 10.33 0.04
C LYS A 125 17.26 9.96 -1.40
N ASP A 126 18.09 10.40 -2.33
CA ASP A 126 17.98 10.02 -3.73
C ASP A 126 18.26 8.52 -3.93
N GLY A 127 19.23 7.97 -3.18
CA GLY A 127 19.48 6.52 -3.13
C GLY A 127 18.27 5.74 -2.60
N GLU A 128 17.71 6.17 -1.47
CA GLU A 128 16.50 5.56 -0.90
C GLU A 128 15.30 5.62 -1.88
N ARG A 129 15.17 6.71 -2.63
CA ARG A 129 14.14 6.89 -3.65
C ARG A 129 14.35 5.96 -4.84
N LEU A 130 15.58 5.81 -5.30
CA LEU A 130 15.94 4.90 -6.39
C LEU A 130 15.66 3.44 -6.02
N GLU A 131 16.02 3.01 -4.81
CA GLU A 131 15.68 1.68 -4.29
C GLU A 131 14.16 1.42 -4.34
N ALA A 132 13.36 2.40 -3.89
CA ALA A 132 11.91 2.28 -3.89
C ALA A 132 11.32 2.20 -5.31
N LEU A 133 11.88 2.94 -6.26
CA LEU A 133 11.50 2.87 -7.67
C LEU A 133 11.83 1.51 -8.28
N ILE A 134 13.02 0.96 -8.01
CA ILE A 134 13.43 -0.37 -8.49
C ILE A 134 12.49 -1.45 -7.92
N GLU A 135 12.18 -1.37 -6.63
CA GLU A 135 11.27 -2.33 -5.99
C GLU A 135 9.86 -2.25 -6.61
N LEU A 136 9.31 -1.04 -6.80
CA LEU A 136 8.00 -0.84 -7.41
C LEU A 136 7.97 -1.36 -8.86
N ALA A 137 9.05 -1.16 -9.62
CA ALA A 137 9.17 -1.67 -10.99
C ALA A 137 9.10 -3.20 -11.01
N GLY A 138 9.76 -3.85 -10.05
CA GLY A 138 9.68 -5.30 -9.85
C GLY A 138 8.26 -5.77 -9.52
N LEU A 139 7.54 -5.07 -8.63
CA LEU A 139 6.15 -5.43 -8.29
C LEU A 139 5.21 -5.32 -9.50
N ARG A 140 5.39 -4.28 -10.33
CA ARG A 140 4.59 -4.04 -11.53
C ARG A 140 5.07 -4.80 -12.77
N ARG A 141 6.23 -5.45 -12.69
CA ARG A 141 6.90 -6.14 -13.81
C ARG A 141 7.16 -5.21 -15.00
N LEU A 142 7.56 -3.98 -14.71
CA LEU A 142 7.92 -2.97 -15.71
C LEU A 142 9.43 -2.75 -15.69
N ALA A 143 9.99 -2.28 -16.80
CA ALA A 143 11.33 -1.71 -16.78
C ALA A 143 11.33 -0.40 -15.97
N LEU A 144 12.46 -0.08 -15.32
CA LEU A 144 12.56 1.10 -14.45
C LEU A 144 12.23 2.40 -15.21
N ASN A 145 12.77 2.57 -16.41
CA ASN A 145 12.50 3.72 -17.27
C ASN A 145 11.01 3.84 -17.66
N GLU A 146 10.36 2.71 -17.95
CA GLU A 146 8.92 2.68 -18.24
C GLU A 146 8.09 3.10 -17.03
N LEU A 147 8.42 2.57 -15.84
CA LEU A 147 7.78 2.99 -14.59
C LEU A 147 7.97 4.49 -14.34
N MET A 148 9.19 4.99 -14.48
CA MET A 148 9.50 6.41 -14.28
C MET A 148 8.70 7.29 -15.26
N GLY A 149 8.60 6.89 -16.52
CA GLY A 149 7.74 7.55 -17.51
C GLY A 149 6.26 7.57 -17.11
N GLN A 150 5.73 6.45 -16.61
CA GLN A 150 4.34 6.38 -16.10
C GLN A 150 4.10 7.28 -14.88
N LEU A 151 5.12 7.46 -14.03
CA LEU A 151 5.06 8.33 -12.86
C LEU A 151 5.36 9.80 -13.18
N GLY A 152 5.66 10.13 -14.44
CA GLY A 152 6.05 11.49 -14.84
C GLY A 152 7.41 11.93 -14.29
N LEU A 153 8.30 10.96 -13.99
CA LEU A 153 9.63 11.20 -13.47
C LEU A 153 10.67 11.13 -14.60
N THR A 154 11.58 12.09 -14.62
CA THR A 154 12.68 12.10 -15.58
C THR A 154 13.79 11.13 -15.15
N PRO A 155 14.35 10.31 -16.04
CA PRO A 155 15.52 9.49 -15.75
C PRO A 155 16.71 10.35 -15.29
N PRO A 156 17.52 9.89 -14.31
CA PRO A 156 18.78 10.53 -14.00
C PRO A 156 19.72 10.35 -15.20
N GLY A 157 19.78 11.35 -16.07
CA GLY A 157 20.56 11.34 -17.32
C GLY A 157 20.00 12.24 -18.42
N ASP A 158 18.68 12.50 -18.42
CA ASP A 158 18.02 13.28 -19.47
C ASP A 158 17.86 14.77 -19.11
N ALA A 159 18.31 15.18 -17.92
CA ALA A 159 18.41 16.59 -17.52
C ALA A 159 19.67 17.24 -18.14
N GLN A 160 19.78 17.18 -19.46
CA GLN A 160 20.66 18.03 -20.25
C GLN A 160 19.91 18.44 -21.51
N ASN A 161 19.24 19.59 -21.43
CA ASN A 161 19.15 20.62 -22.46
C ASN A 161 18.45 21.85 -21.89
#